data_AF-A0A920GP10-F1
#
_entry.id   AF-A0A920GP10-F1
#
_cell.length_a   1.000
_cell.length_b   1.000
_cell.length_c   1.000
_cell.angle_alpha   90.00
_cell.angle_beta   90.00
_cell.angle_gamma   90.00
#
_symmetry.space_group_name_H-M   'P 1'
#
loop_
_entity.id
_entity.type
_entity.pdbx_description
1 polymer ?
#
loop_
_entity_poly.entity_id
_entity_poly.type
_entity_poly.pdbx_seq_one_letter_code
_entity_poly.pdbx_strand_id
1 'polypeptide(L)' 'MLDDGLLEEASRNFSTWDEKNPSSKAIGAKELMAFLNDDISMEQLKEEVVVATRQYAKRQRTWFRSKMKSWKK' A
#
# COMPACT_ATOMS: atom_id res chain seq x y z
N MET A 1 2.51 8.99 7.79
CA MET A 1 1.60 7.83 7.55
C MET A 1 1.88 6.72 8.54
N LEU A 2 3.06 6.10 8.56
CA LEU A 2 3.40 5.11 9.60
C LEU A 2 3.32 5.68 11.02
N ASP A 3 3.88 6.87 11.22
CA ASP A 3 3.86 7.55 12.53
C ASP A 3 2.52 8.26 12.84
N ASP A 4 1.55 8.23 11.91
CA ASP A 4 0.25 8.93 12.03
C ASP A 4 -0.91 7.96 12.35
N GLY A 5 -0.62 6.81 12.93
CA GLY A 5 -1.67 5.88 13.36
C GLY A 5 -1.99 4.73 12.40
N LEU A 6 -1.16 4.50 11.37
CA LEU A 6 -1.40 3.46 10.35
C LEU A 6 -1.38 2.05 10.96
N LEU A 7 -0.48 1.79 11.90
CA LEU A 7 -0.39 0.50 12.57
C LEU A 7 -1.64 0.28 13.44
N GLU A 8 -2.09 1.29 14.17
CA GLU A 8 -3.30 1.24 14.98
C GLU A 8 -4.57 1.03 14.13
N GLU A 9 -4.63 1.59 12.93
CA GLU A 9 -5.70 1.32 11.98
C GLU A 9 -5.63 -0.13 11.45
N ALA A 10 -4.44 -0.59 11.06
CA ALA A 10 -4.23 -1.95 10.59
C ALA A 10 -4.59 -2.99 11.66
N SER A 11 -4.14 -2.80 12.90
CA SER A 11 -4.45 -3.70 14.02
C SER A 11 -5.95 -3.75 14.32
N ARG A 12 -6.68 -2.64 14.23
CA ARG A 12 -8.14 -2.63 14.41
C ARG A 12 -8.84 -3.44 13.33
N ASN A 13 -8.39 -3.32 12.09
CA ASN A 13 -8.97 -4.01 10.95
C ASN A 13 -8.53 -5.48 10.83
N PHE A 14 -7.46 -5.87 11.53
CA PHE A 14 -6.85 -7.20 11.49
C PHE A 14 -7.86 -8.32 11.75
N SER A 15 -8.74 -8.14 12.73
CA SER A 15 -9.79 -9.12 13.08
C SER A 15 -10.81 -9.39 11.96
N THR A 16 -10.97 -8.44 11.04
CA THR A 16 -11.91 -8.51 9.90
C THR A 16 -11.20 -8.69 8.56
N TRP A 17 -9.89 -8.97 8.59
CA TRP A 17 -9.10 -9.10 7.38
C TRP A 17 -9.51 -10.33 6.57
N ASP A 18 -9.72 -10.12 5.27
CA ASP A 18 -9.89 -11.20 4.27
C ASP A 18 -9.15 -10.78 3.01
N GLU A 19 -8.22 -11.60 2.54
CA GLU A 19 -7.41 -11.33 1.35
C GLU A 19 -8.25 -11.20 0.06
N LYS A 20 -9.47 -11.75 0.05
CA LYS A 20 -10.40 -11.64 -1.08
C LYS A 20 -11.02 -10.25 -1.22
N ASN A 21 -11.02 -9.44 -0.16
CA ASN A 21 -11.63 -8.13 -0.19
C ASN A 21 -10.88 -7.17 -1.13
N PRO A 22 -11.59 -6.27 -1.83
CA PRO A 22 -10.93 -5.25 -2.66
C PRO A 22 -10.00 -4.34 -1.86
N SER A 23 -10.34 -4.02 -0.61
CA SER A 23 -9.52 -3.22 0.30
C SER A 23 -8.16 -3.87 0.56
N SER A 24 -8.10 -5.19 0.62
CA SER A 24 -6.88 -5.97 0.86
C SER A 24 -5.87 -5.91 -0.30
N LYS A 25 -6.28 -5.35 -1.44
CA LYS A 25 -5.40 -5.10 -2.60
C LYS A 25 -4.79 -3.69 -2.60
N ALA A 26 -5.13 -2.85 -1.62
CA ALA A 26 -4.50 -1.56 -1.45
C ALA A 26 -3.00 -1.73 -1.13
N ILE A 27 -2.20 -0.75 -1.54
CA ILE A 27 -0.75 -0.76 -1.31
C ILE A 27 -0.48 -0.70 0.19
N GLY A 28 0.37 -1.59 0.69
CA GLY A 28 0.72 -1.68 2.10
C GLY A 28 -0.26 -2.51 2.93
N ALA A 29 -1.44 -2.87 2.40
CA ALA A 29 -2.42 -3.62 3.17
C ALA A 29 -1.93 -5.03 3.51
N LYS A 30 -1.33 -5.75 2.56
CA LYS A 30 -0.79 -7.09 2.80
C LYS A 30 0.47 -7.05 3.64
N GLU A 31 1.33 -6.08 3.36
CA GLU A 31 2.60 -5.86 4.06
C GLU A 31 2.34 -5.55 5.54
N LEU A 32 1.32 -4.73 5.85
CA LEU A 32 0.90 -4.45 7.23
C LEU A 32 0.41 -5.72 7.95
N MET A 33 -0.35 -6.59 7.27
CA MET A 33 -0.82 -7.85 7.87
C MET A 33 0.33 -8.82 8.11
N ALA A 34 1.29 -8.91 7.19
CA ALA A 34 2.51 -9.69 7.36
C ALA A 34 3.35 -9.17 8.54
N PHE A 35 3.48 -7.85 8.68
CA PHE A 35 4.15 -7.24 9.83
C PHE A 35 3.42 -7.56 11.15
N LEU A 36 2.09 -7.48 11.18
CA LEU A 36 1.28 -7.83 12.35
C LEU A 36 1.30 -9.32 12.71
N ASN A 37 1.64 -10.19 11.75
CA ASN A 37 1.87 -11.62 11.95
C ASN A 37 3.32 -11.96 12.35
N ASP A 38 4.19 -10.96 12.54
CA ASP A 38 5.63 -11.13 12.76
C ASP A 38 6.38 -11.83 11.59
N ASP A 39 5.79 -11.87 10.39
CA ASP A 39 6.40 -12.51 9.20
C ASP A 39 7.52 -11.65 8.59
N ILE A 40 7.42 -10.32 8.75
CA ILE A 40 8.40 -9.34 8.24
C ILE A 40 8.75 -8.30 9.30
N SER A 41 9.95 -7.74 9.21
CA SER A 41 10.41 -6.63 10.08
C SER A 41 9.79 -5.28 9.70
N MET A 42 9.86 -4.31 10.61
CA MET A 42 9.43 -2.93 10.37
C MET A 42 10.22 -2.28 9.23
N GLU A 43 11.52 -2.53 9.15
CA GLU A 43 12.39 -2.05 8.08
C GLU A 43 11.95 -2.61 6.71
N GLN A 44 11.65 -3.92 6.64
CA GLN A 44 11.14 -4.55 5.41
C GLN A 44 9.77 -3.99 5.02
N LEU A 45 8.84 -3.85 5.97
CA LEU A 45 7.54 -3.23 5.74
C LEU A 45 7.71 -1.83 5.10
N LYS A 46 8.57 -1.00 5.68
CA LYS A 46 8.86 0.35 5.17
C LYS A 46 9.39 0.31 3.74
N GLU A 47 10.35 -0.57 3.46
CA GLU A 47 10.95 -0.70 2.14
C GLU A 47 9.92 -1.14 1.10
N GLU A 48 9.17 -2.20 1.38
CA GLU A 48 8.17 -2.76 0.46
C GLU A 48 7.06 -1.77 0.14
N VAL A 49 6.51 -1.09 1.16
CA VAL A 49 5.47 -0.06 0.97
C VAL A 49 5.98 1.08 0.10
N VAL A 50 7.22 1.54 0.31
CA VAL A 50 7.84 2.61 -0.50
C VAL A 50 8.02 2.15 -1.95
N VAL A 51 8.52 0.93 -2.16
CA VAL A 51 8.71 0.35 -3.49
C VAL A 51 7.38 0.23 -4.23
N ALA A 52 6.36 -0.37 -3.60
CA ALA A 52 5.04 -0.54 -4.16
C ALA A 52 4.39 0.81 -4.52
N THR A 53 4.55 1.81 -3.64
CA THR A 53 4.07 3.19 -3.88
C THR A 53 4.73 3.81 -5.11
N ARG A 54 6.05 3.69 -5.27
CA ARG A 54 6.78 4.20 -6.45
C ARG A 54 6.35 3.51 -7.74
N GLN A 55 6.17 2.19 -7.69
CA GLN A 55 5.70 1.42 -8.85
C GLN A 55 4.28 1.85 -9.25
N TYR A 56 3.39 2.05 -8.28
CA TYR A 56 2.04 2.52 -8.55
C TYR A 56 2.04 3.94 -9.13
N ALA A 57 2.82 4.87 -8.57
CA ALA A 57 2.97 6.21 -9.11
C ALA A 57 3.51 6.19 -10.55
N LYS A 58 4.46 5.28 -10.87
CA LYS A 58 4.93 5.07 -12.25
C LYS A 58 3.80 4.58 -13.16
N ARG A 59 3.02 3.59 -12.74
CA ARG A 59 1.86 3.07 -13.50
C ARG A 59 0.82 4.17 -13.77
N GLN A 60 0.47 4.95 -12.74
CA GLN A 60 -0.43 6.10 -12.85
C GLN A 60 0.10 7.11 -13.87
N ARG A 61 1.38 7.49 -13.78
CA ARG A 61 2.00 8.42 -14.74
C ARG A 61 1.97 7.88 -16.18
N THR A 62 2.25 6.61 -16.38
CA THR A 62 2.17 5.97 -17.71
C THR A 62 0.74 6.02 -18.25
N TRP A 63 -0.25 5.70 -17.41
CA TRP A 63 -1.66 5.73 -17.78
C TRP A 63 -2.10 7.14 -18.17
N PHE A 64 -1.77 8.15 -17.35
CA PHE A 64 -2.08 9.55 -17.66
C PHE A 64 -1.46 10.00 -18.98
N ARG A 65 -0.20 9.67 -19.26
CA ARG A 65 0.43 10.00 -20.56
C ARG A 65 -0.30 9.39 -21.75
N SER A 66 -0.87 8.19 -21.58
CA SER A 66 -1.61 7.49 -22.64
C SER A 66 -3.02 8.03 -22.84
N LYS A 67 -3.74 8.31 -21.73
CA LYS A 67 -5.18 8.61 -21.73
C LYS A 67 -5.52 10.08 -21.58
N MET A 68 -4.66 10.89 -20.98
CA MET A 68 -4.85 12.32 -20.72
C MET A 68 -3.91 13.17 -21.56
N LYS A 69 -3.86 12.95 -22.88
CA LYS A 69 -2.94 13.66 -23.80
C LYS A 69 -3.12 15.19 -23.81
N SER A 70 -4.31 15.67 -23.45
CA SER A 70 -4.65 17.10 -23.38
C SER A 70 -4.22 17.77 -22.09
N TRP A 71 -3.81 17.02 -21.06
CA TRP A 71 -3.34 17.62 -19.81
C TRP A 71 -1.99 18.30 -20.05
N LYS A 72 -1.97 19.62 -19.89
CA LYS A 72 -0.74 20.41 -19.90
C LYS A 72 0.01 20.19 -18.58
N LYS A 73 1.33 20.07 -18.70
CA LYS A 73 2.26 19.94 -17.57
C LYS A 73 2.34 21.22 -16.76
#